data_AF-A0A2D9ILH5-F1
#
_entry.id   AF-A0A2D9ILH5-F1
#
_cell.length_a   1.000
_cell.length_b   1.000
_cell.length_c   1.000
_cell.angle_alpha   90.00
_cell.angle_beta   90.00
_cell.angle_gamma   90.00
#
_symmetry.space_group_name_H-M   'P 1'
#
loop_
_entity.id
_entity.type
_entity.pdbx_description
1 polymer ?
#
loop_
_entity_poly.entity_id
_entity_poly.type
_entity_poly.pdbx_seq_one_letter_code
_entity_poly.pdbx_strand_id
1 'polypeptide(L)'
;DHILNRIRRRVAQAKIEENDSSLFQKCAILFAERENGVTSFRKAKLTDSGMFDLTDYPDGFFDQGAEDAFYILKASLEDGNS
;
A
#
# COMPACT_ATOMS: atom_id res chain seq x y z
N ASP A 1 0.69 -2.44 10.63
CA ASP A 1 2.05 -2.29 10.08
C ASP A 1 2.85 -3.53 9.70
N HIS A 2 2.87 -4.64 10.45
CA HIS A 2 3.91 -5.66 10.24
C HIS A 2 3.83 -6.47 8.94
N ILE A 3 2.64 -6.74 8.40
CA ILE A 3 2.50 -7.63 7.22
C ILE A 3 2.82 -6.93 5.90
N LEU A 4 2.42 -5.67 5.74
CA LEU A 4 2.69 -4.89 4.52
C LEU A 4 4.18 -4.68 4.34
N ASN A 5 4.88 -4.26 5.39
CA ASN A 5 6.32 -4.08 5.35
C ASN A 5 7.07 -5.39 5.08
N ARG A 6 6.55 -6.52 5.57
CA ARG A 6 7.11 -7.85 5.29
C ARG A 6 6.93 -8.27 3.84
N ILE A 7 5.77 -7.99 3.24
CA ILE A 7 5.52 -8.26 1.81
C ILE A 7 6.44 -7.39 0.95
N ARG A 8 6.51 -6.08 1.25
CA ARG A 8 7.40 -5.13 0.56
C ARG A 8 8.86 -5.58 0.59
N ARG A 9 9.36 -5.96 1.77
CA ARG A 9 10.72 -6.48 1.92
C ARG A 9 10.96 -7.69 1.02
N ARG A 10 10.03 -8.65 0.95
CA ARG A 10 10.18 -9.86 0.12
C ARG A 10 10.20 -9.55 -1.37
N VAL A 11 9.34 -8.65 -1.83
CA VAL A 11 9.33 -8.21 -3.23
C VAL A 11 10.64 -7.51 -3.59
N ALA A 12 11.13 -6.62 -2.72
CA ALA A 12 12.42 -5.96 -2.92
C ALA A 12 13.59 -6.95 -2.89
N GLN A 13 13.56 -7.91 -1.97
CA GLN A 13 14.58 -8.96 -1.86
C GLN A 13 14.65 -9.81 -3.13
N ALA A 14 13.50 -10.28 -3.66
CA ALA A 14 13.46 -11.05 -4.90
C ALA A 14 14.02 -10.25 -6.09
N LYS A 15 13.74 -8.94 -6.15
CA LYS A 15 14.27 -8.08 -7.20
C LYS A 15 15.79 -7.89 -7.11
N ILE A 16 16.34 -7.71 -5.90
CA ILE A 16 17.76 -7.38 -5.68
C ILE A 16 18.63 -8.64 -5.68
N GLU A 17 18.21 -9.68 -4.96
CA GLU A 17 19.01 -10.88 -4.71
C GLU A 17 18.76 -11.98 -5.76
N GLU A 18 17.53 -12.12 -6.23
CA GLU A 18 17.12 -13.21 -7.13
C GLU A 18 16.92 -12.73 -8.59
N ASN A 19 17.06 -11.43 -8.84
CA ASN A 19 16.77 -10.77 -10.12
C ASN A 19 15.35 -11.08 -10.65
N ASP A 20 14.40 -11.38 -9.76
CA ASP A 20 13.01 -11.69 -10.09
C ASP A 20 12.10 -10.48 -9.86
N SER A 21 11.73 -9.81 -10.95
CA SER A 21 10.74 -8.72 -10.93
C SER A 21 9.28 -9.19 -11.07
N SER A 22 9.05 -10.50 -11.30
CA SER A 22 7.70 -11.06 -11.50
C SER A 22 6.95 -11.27 -10.20
N LEU A 23 7.65 -11.40 -9.07
CA LEU A 23 7.02 -11.61 -7.75
C LEU A 23 6.02 -10.49 -7.41
N PHE A 24 6.34 -9.25 -7.78
CA PHE A 24 5.44 -8.12 -7.63
C PHE A 24 4.08 -8.34 -8.33
N GLN A 25 4.10 -8.88 -9.56
CA GLN A 25 2.90 -9.14 -10.35
C GLN A 25 2.07 -10.31 -9.81
N LYS A 26 2.72 -11.22 -9.07
CA LYS A 26 2.10 -12.40 -8.45
C LYS A 26 1.53 -12.12 -7.04
N CYS A 27 1.83 -10.96 -6.47
CA CYS A 27 1.31 -10.54 -5.17
C CYS A 27 0.17 -9.52 -5.35
N ALA A 28 -0.94 -9.74 -4.64
CA ALA A 28 -2.04 -8.80 -4.56
C ALA A 28 -2.52 -8.71 -3.12
N ILE A 29 -2.94 -7.51 -2.72
CA ILE A 29 -3.68 -7.30 -1.47
C ILE A 29 -5.12 -6.98 -1.82
N LEU A 30 -6.02 -7.62 -1.09
CA LEU A 30 -7.46 -7.46 -1.21
C LEU A 30 -7.96 -6.91 0.11
N PHE A 31 -8.73 -5.82 0.06
CA PHE A 31 -9.51 -5.36 1.19
C PHE A 31 -10.87 -6.04 1.13
N ALA A 32 -11.27 -6.63 2.25
CA ALA A 32 -12.62 -7.14 2.44
C ALA A 32 -13.46 -6.02 3.05
N GLU A 33 -14.41 -5.51 2.28
CA GLU A 33 -15.32 -4.44 2.70
C GLU A 33 -16.69 -5.07 2.93
N ARG A 34 -17.34 -4.73 4.04
CA ARG A 34 -18.66 -5.27 4.38
C ARG A 34 -19.67 -4.15 4.44
N GLU A 35 -20.60 -4.14 3.49
CA GLU A 35 -21.69 -3.18 3.42
C GLU A 35 -23.02 -3.92 3.28
N ASN A 36 -24.03 -3.52 4.06
CA ASN A 36 -25.37 -4.11 4.04
C ASN A 36 -25.40 -5.65 4.16
N GLY A 37 -24.45 -6.23 4.90
CA GLY A 37 -24.35 -7.68 5.11
C GLY A 37 -23.66 -8.46 3.98
N VAL A 38 -23.26 -7.79 2.89
CA VAL A 38 -22.52 -8.37 1.77
C VAL A 38 -21.04 -8.03 1.92
N THR A 39 -20.18 -9.02 1.69
CA THR A 39 -18.73 -8.82 1.66
C THR A 39 -18.26 -8.69 0.21
N SER A 40 -17.70 -7.54 -0.14
CA SER A 40 -16.99 -7.30 -1.39
C SER A 40 -15.48 -7.39 -1.17
N PHE A 41 -14.75 -7.79 -2.21
CA PHE A 41 -13.29 -7.80 -2.19
C PHE A 41 -12.78 -6.80 -3.22
N ARG A 42 -12.05 -5.79 -2.76
CA ARG A 42 -11.44 -4.78 -3.61
C ARG A 42 -9.93 -4.97 -3.65
N LYS A 43 -9.35 -5.01 -4.85
CA LYS A 43 -7.89 -5.08 -5.01
C LYS A 43 -7.29 -3.71 -4.74
N ALA A 44 -6.35 -3.66 -3.81
CA ALA A 44 -5.60 -2.46 -3.51
C ALA A 44 -4.75 -2.04 -4.72
N LYS A 45 -4.78 -0.75 -5.05
CA LYS A 45 -3.95 -0.15 -6.10
C LYS A 45 -2.50 -0.07 -5.66
N LEU A 46 -1.63 -0.35 -6.62
CA LEU A 46 -0.18 -0.25 -6.48
C LEU A 46 0.31 0.81 -7.45
N THR A 47 1.22 1.66 -6.98
CA THR A 47 2.00 2.61 -7.78
C THR A 47 3.05 1.88 -8.63
N ASP A 48 3.64 2.57 -9.60
CA ASP A 48 4.67 2.02 -10.51
C ASP A 48 5.95 1.57 -9.79
N SER A 49 6.21 2.13 -8.60
CA SER A 49 7.30 1.70 -7.71
C SER A 49 6.99 0.42 -6.95
N GLY A 50 5.77 -0.10 -7.10
CA GLY A 50 5.23 -1.22 -6.34
C GLY A 50 4.81 -0.87 -4.91
N MET A 51 4.81 0.42 -4.57
CA MET A 51 4.21 0.89 -3.31
C MET A 51 2.70 0.91 -3.41
N PHE A 52 2.02 0.74 -2.27
CA PHE A 52 0.57 0.92 -2.22
C PHE A 52 0.21 2.36 -2.51
N ASP A 53 -0.86 2.54 -3.28
CA ASP A 53 -1.51 3.84 -3.37
C ASP A 53 -2.18 4.11 -2.01
N LEU A 54 -1.57 5.01 -1.24
CA LEU A 54 -2.04 5.37 0.09
C LEU A 54 -3.45 5.99 0.07
N THR A 55 -3.90 6.48 -1.08
CA THR A 55 -5.26 7.03 -1.27
C THR A 55 -6.33 5.96 -1.49
N ASP A 56 -5.93 4.71 -1.70
CA ASP A 56 -6.84 3.59 -2.01
C ASP A 56 -7.14 2.70 -0.79
N TYR A 57 -6.73 3.13 0.41
CA TYR A 57 -6.99 2.42 1.65
C TYR A 57 -8.44 2.61 2.14
N PRO A 58 -9.07 1.60 2.75
CA PRO A 58 -10.41 1.75 3.34
C PRO A 58 -10.40 2.75 4.48
N ASP A 59 -11.52 3.46 4.66
CA ASP A 59 -11.72 4.38 5.79
C ASP A 59 -11.50 3.66 7.13
N GLY A 60 -10.66 4.24 7.98
CA GLY A 60 -10.30 3.68 9.29
C GLY A 60 -9.28 2.53 9.27
N PHE A 61 -8.70 2.19 8.11
CA PHE A 61 -7.61 1.20 8.04
C PHE A 61 -6.28 1.73 8.62
N PHE A 62 -6.01 3.02 8.41
CA PHE A 62 -4.98 3.72 9.17
C PHE A 62 -5.60 4.23 10.46
N ASP A 63 -4.94 3.98 11.57
CA ASP A 63 -5.19 4.71 12.80
C ASP A 63 -4.90 6.20 12.59
N GLN A 64 -5.59 7.05 13.35
CA GLN A 64 -5.53 8.52 13.23
C GLN A 64 -4.09 9.05 13.12
N GLY A 65 -3.15 8.48 13.87
CA GLY A 65 -1.75 8.90 13.85
C GLY A 65 -1.02 8.60 12.53
N ALA A 66 -1.35 7.49 11.86
CA ALA A 66 -0.75 7.17 10.56
C ALA A 66 -1.39 7.98 9.42
N GLU A 67 -2.69 8.26 9.53
CA GLU A 67 -3.39 9.19 8.64
C GLU A 67 -2.82 10.60 8.74
N ASP A 68 -2.65 11.12 9.96
CA ASP A 68 -2.03 12.43 10.20
C ASP A 68 -0.60 12.49 9.64
N ALA A 69 0.21 11.47 9.89
CA ALA A 69 1.57 11.37 9.34
C ALA A 69 1.58 11.33 7.82
N PHE A 70 0.60 10.67 7.19
CA PHE A 70 0.44 10.66 5.74
C PHE A 70 0.17 12.05 5.18
N TYR A 71 -0.79 12.79 5.73
CA TYR A 71 -1.12 14.13 5.25
C TYR A 71 0.04 15.12 5.44
N ILE A 72 0.78 15.01 6.55
CA ILE A 72 1.99 15.82 6.79
C ILE A 72 3.07 15.53 5.74
N LEU A 73 3.36 14.26 5.47
CA LEU A 73 4.36 13.85 4.47
C LEU A 73 3.95 14.28 3.07
N LYS A 74 2.66 14.13 2.72
CA LYS A 74 2.12 14.52 1.42
C LYS A 74 2.30 16.02 1.17
N ALA A 75 1.89 16.86 2.13
CA ALA A 75 2.07 18.31 2.03
C ALA A 75 3.55 18.69 1.85
N SER A 76 4.44 18.05 2.61
CA SER A 76 5.88 18.32 2.55
C SER A 76 6.53 17.95 1.21
N LEU A 77 6.01 16.92 0.52
CA LEU A 77 6.47 16.51 -0.81
C LEU A 77 5.97 17.43 -1.92
N GLU A 78 4.77 18.00 -1.76
CA GLU A 78 4.20 18.98 -2.70
C GLU A 78 4.89 20.34 -2.56
N ASP A 79 5.25 20.76 -1.35
CA ASP A 79 6.01 22.00 -1.08
C ASP A 79 7.47 21.95 -1.57
N GLY A 80 8.08 20.75 -1.66
CA GLY A 80 9.46 20.56 -2.14
C GLY A 80 9.65 20.66 -3.66
N ASN A 81 8.57 20.81 -4.44
CA ASN A 81 8.57 20.96 -5.90
C ASN A 81 8.29 22.42 -6.36
N SER A 82 8.37 23.40 -5.45
CA SER A 82 8.21 24.83 -5.73
C SER A 82 9.54 25.58 -5.72
#